data_AF-A0A1S3DRT0-F1
#
_entry.id   AF-A0A1S3DRT0-F1
#
_cell.length_a   1.000
_cell.length_b   1.000
_cell.length_c   1.000
_cell.angle_alpha   90.00
_cell.angle_beta   90.00
_cell.angle_gamma   90.00
#
_symmetry.space_group_name_H-M   'P 1'
#
loop_
_entity.id
_entity.type
_entity.pdbx_description
1 polymer ?
#
loop_
_entity_poly.entity_id
_entity_poly.type
_entity_poly.pdbx_seq_one_letter_code
_entity_poly.pdbx_strand_id
1 'polypeptide(L)'
;PVKSESPQPDGHRLLQFETSPIMSTYLVAVVVGEFDYVEETSSDGVLVRVYTPVGKREQGQFALHVASKVLPFYKDYFNIAYPLPKIDLVAVPDFSCGAMENWGLVTYREVCLLVDSQNTSAITRQNIALVVGHELAHQWFGNLVTMEWWTHLW
;
A
#
# COMPACT_ATOMS: atom_id res chain seq x y z
N PRO A 1 -5.09 0.18 11.46
CA PRO A 1 -5.05 -1.26 11.83
C PRO A 1 -6.43 -1.69 12.34
N VAL A 2 -6.72 -2.99 12.40
CA VAL A 2 -7.98 -3.48 13.01
C VAL A 2 -7.91 -3.25 14.52
N LYS A 3 -8.88 -2.51 15.05
CA LYS A 3 -9.04 -2.19 16.47
C LYS A 3 -9.82 -3.28 17.19
N SER A 4 -10.91 -3.74 16.60
CA SER A 4 -11.72 -4.82 17.14
C SER A 4 -12.47 -5.55 16.04
N GLU A 5 -12.81 -6.79 16.35
CA GLU A 5 -13.59 -7.64 15.48
C GLU A 5 -14.66 -8.36 16.31
N SER A 6 -15.88 -8.38 15.79
CA SER A 6 -16.99 -9.06 16.45
C SER A 6 -17.85 -9.85 15.45
N PRO A 7 -18.19 -11.11 15.77
CA PRO A 7 -19.14 -11.87 14.95
C PRO A 7 -20.54 -11.25 15.07
N GLN A 8 -21.29 -11.28 13.99
CA GLN A 8 -22.68 -10.81 13.93
C GLN A 8 -23.64 -12.01 13.87
N PRO A 9 -24.90 -11.87 14.35
CA PRO A 9 -25.86 -12.98 14.44
C PRO A 9 -26.22 -13.64 13.10
N ASP A 10 -26.01 -12.94 11.99
CA ASP A 10 -26.33 -13.36 10.62
C ASP A 10 -25.13 -14.02 9.90
N GLY A 11 -24.04 -14.29 10.62
CA GLY A 11 -22.83 -14.90 10.08
C GLY A 11 -21.83 -13.91 9.49
N HIS A 12 -22.14 -12.60 9.47
CA HIS A 12 -21.18 -11.57 9.10
C HIS A 12 -20.16 -11.29 10.23
N ARG A 13 -19.09 -10.57 9.88
CA ARG A 13 -18.10 -10.06 10.83
C ARG A 13 -18.10 -8.54 10.76
N LEU A 14 -18.14 -7.88 11.92
CA LEU A 14 -17.96 -6.44 12.02
C LEU A 14 -16.51 -6.16 12.42
N LEU A 15 -15.77 -5.52 11.51
CA LEU A 15 -14.41 -5.03 11.75
C LEU A 15 -14.48 -3.53 12.03
N GLN A 16 -13.91 -3.12 13.15
CA GLN A 16 -13.67 -1.72 13.47
C GLN A 16 -12.18 -1.44 13.32
N PHE A 17 -11.83 -0.37 12.62
CA PHE A 17 -10.46 0.07 12.43
C PHE A 17 -10.12 1.23 13.38
N GLU A 18 -8.85 1.41 13.68
CA GLU A 18 -8.36 2.61 14.36
C GLU A 18 -8.70 3.88 13.57
N THR A 19 -8.93 4.97 14.29
CA THR A 19 -9.20 6.29 13.69
C THR A 19 -7.99 6.75 12.87
N SER A 20 -8.22 7.20 11.65
CA SER A 20 -7.17 7.76 10.80
C SER A 20 -6.70 9.12 11.31
N PRO A 21 -5.50 9.58 10.91
CA PRO A 21 -5.18 11.00 10.90
C PRO A 21 -6.19 11.81 10.08
N ILE A 22 -6.12 13.13 10.22
CA ILE A 22 -6.85 14.03 9.31
C ILE A 22 -6.32 13.80 7.89
N MET A 23 -7.23 13.49 6.97
CA MET A 23 -6.90 13.23 5.58
C MET A 23 -8.04 13.65 4.65
N SER A 24 -7.70 13.91 3.39
CA SER A 24 -8.67 14.22 2.34
C SER A 24 -9.57 13.01 2.01
N THR A 25 -10.82 13.26 1.63
CA THR A 25 -11.82 12.20 1.42
C THR A 25 -11.43 11.20 0.32
N TYR A 26 -10.69 11.63 -0.69
CA TYR A 26 -10.27 10.79 -1.82
C TYR A 26 -9.28 9.67 -1.40
N LEU A 27 -8.70 9.75 -0.20
CA LEU A 27 -7.74 8.77 0.33
C LEU A 27 -8.40 7.62 1.09
N VAL A 28 -9.69 7.73 1.42
CA VAL A 28 -10.43 6.65 2.11
C VAL A 28 -10.45 5.40 1.22
N ALA A 29 -10.02 4.26 1.76
CA ALA A 29 -10.06 2.98 1.06
C ALA A 29 -10.46 1.83 1.99
N VAL A 30 -11.20 0.87 1.42
CA VAL A 30 -11.54 -0.41 2.04
C VAL A 30 -11.45 -1.48 0.96
N VAL A 31 -10.76 -2.58 1.25
CA VAL A 31 -10.70 -3.76 0.38
C VAL A 31 -11.29 -4.95 1.13
N VAL A 32 -12.21 -5.66 0.48
CA VAL A 32 -12.81 -6.89 1.00
C VAL A 32 -12.63 -7.97 -0.06
N GLY A 33 -12.00 -9.07 0.33
CA GLY A 33 -11.76 -10.21 -0.55
C GLY A 33 -10.84 -11.25 0.08
N GLU A 34 -10.64 -12.35 -0.62
CA GLU A 34 -9.71 -13.40 -0.24
C GLU A 34 -8.33 -13.10 -0.84
N PHE A 35 -7.33 -12.93 0.01
CA PHE A 35 -5.97 -12.58 -0.37
C PHE A 35 -4.97 -13.40 0.42
N ASP A 36 -3.86 -13.77 -0.23
CA ASP A 36 -2.64 -14.12 0.47
C ASP A 36 -1.84 -12.85 0.77
N TYR A 37 -0.85 -12.93 1.68
CA TYR A 37 0.08 -11.83 1.88
C TYR A 37 1.49 -12.28 2.26
N VAL A 38 2.45 -11.41 1.99
CA VAL A 38 3.80 -11.42 2.56
C VAL A 38 3.99 -10.17 3.40
N GLU A 39 4.77 -10.24 4.47
CA GLU A 39 4.99 -9.11 5.36
C GLU A 39 6.42 -9.04 5.88
N GLU A 40 6.87 -7.82 6.16
CA GLU A 40 8.15 -7.51 6.80
C GLU A 40 7.96 -6.23 7.64
N THR A 41 8.74 -6.08 8.71
CA THR A 41 8.80 -4.82 9.46
C THR A 41 9.99 -4.01 8.96
N SER A 42 9.75 -2.77 8.51
CA SER A 42 10.82 -1.88 8.08
C SER A 42 11.78 -1.57 9.23
N SER A 43 12.97 -1.03 8.91
CA SER A 43 13.95 -0.65 9.94
C SER A 43 13.45 0.42 10.92
N ASP A 44 12.41 1.16 10.55
CA ASP A 44 11.75 2.17 11.39
C ASP A 44 10.55 1.61 12.18
N GLY A 45 10.32 0.30 12.14
CA GLY A 45 9.25 -0.35 12.89
C GLY A 45 7.87 -0.30 12.22
N VAL A 46 7.78 0.14 10.96
CA VAL A 46 6.50 0.15 10.21
C VAL A 46 6.25 -1.25 9.64
N LEU A 47 5.08 -1.82 9.90
CA LEU A 47 4.68 -3.09 9.31
C LEU A 47 4.28 -2.90 7.84
N VAL A 48 5.00 -3.55 6.93
CA VAL A 48 4.72 -3.51 5.49
C VAL A 48 4.12 -4.85 5.07
N ARG A 49 2.99 -4.81 4.37
CA ARG A 49 2.34 -6.00 3.81
C ARG A 49 2.10 -5.84 2.34
N VAL A 50 2.31 -6.91 1.57
CA VAL A 50 1.88 -6.99 0.18
C VAL A 50 0.81 -8.07 0.08
N TYR A 51 -0.42 -7.65 -0.22
CA TYR A 51 -1.55 -8.53 -0.45
C TYR A 51 -1.63 -8.91 -1.94
N THR A 52 -1.83 -10.19 -2.19
CA THR A 52 -1.89 -10.77 -3.53
C THR A 52 -3.13 -11.64 -3.69
N PRO A 53 -3.63 -11.87 -4.91
CA PRO A 53 -4.58 -12.93 -5.15
C PRO A 53 -4.07 -14.26 -4.60
N VAL A 54 -4.99 -15.10 -4.13
CA VAL A 54 -4.67 -16.43 -3.57
C VAL A 54 -3.83 -17.23 -4.58
N GLY A 55 -2.75 -17.85 -4.10
CA GLY A 55 -1.81 -18.63 -4.91
C GLY A 55 -0.70 -17.82 -5.58
N LYS A 56 -0.69 -16.49 -5.47
CA LYS A 56 0.36 -15.61 -6.03
C LYS A 56 1.29 -15.00 -4.98
N ARG A 57 1.24 -15.47 -3.73
CA ARG A 57 1.98 -14.93 -2.57
C ARG A 57 3.44 -14.58 -2.86
N GLU A 58 4.18 -15.51 -3.47
CA GLU A 58 5.61 -15.33 -3.76
C GLU A 58 5.90 -14.18 -4.74
N GLN A 59 4.94 -13.81 -5.58
CA GLN A 59 5.11 -12.71 -6.52
C GLN A 59 5.12 -11.33 -5.83
N GLY A 60 4.64 -11.23 -4.58
CA GLY A 60 4.67 -10.00 -3.78
C GLY A 60 6.03 -9.70 -3.13
N GLN A 61 6.96 -10.65 -3.10
CA GLN A 61 8.23 -10.54 -2.36
C GLN A 61 9.10 -9.37 -2.84
N PHE A 62 9.15 -9.13 -4.15
CA PHE A 62 9.95 -8.04 -4.69
C PHE A 62 9.40 -6.67 -4.26
N ALA A 63 8.09 -6.46 -4.35
CA ALA A 63 7.46 -5.23 -3.91
C ALA A 63 7.62 -5.01 -2.41
N LEU A 64 7.51 -6.08 -1.60
CA LEU A 64 7.73 -6.03 -0.15
C LEU A 64 9.14 -5.53 0.17
N HIS A 65 10.15 -6.08 -0.52
CA HIS A 65 11.54 -5.66 -0.35
C HIS A 65 11.74 -4.18 -0.72
N VAL A 66 11.19 -3.75 -1.86
CA VAL A 66 11.29 -2.35 -2.30
C VAL A 66 10.62 -1.42 -1.29
N ALA A 67 9.38 -1.70 -0.90
CA ALA A 67 8.62 -0.85 0.03
C ALA A 67 9.31 -0.72 1.39
N SER A 68 9.85 -1.82 1.91
CA SER A 68 10.56 -1.85 3.20
C SER A 68 11.88 -1.06 3.20
N LYS A 69 12.45 -0.79 2.02
CA LYS A 69 13.65 0.07 1.86
C LYS A 69 13.30 1.52 1.52
N VAL A 70 12.25 1.74 0.74
CA VAL A 70 11.81 3.06 0.30
C VAL A 70 11.23 3.87 1.46
N LEU A 71 10.46 3.25 2.36
CA LEU A 71 9.88 3.97 3.52
C LEU A 71 10.96 4.62 4.42
N PRO A 72 11.99 3.89 4.88
CA PRO A 72 13.09 4.50 5.63
C PRO A 72 13.84 5.57 4.84
N PHE A 73 14.06 5.34 3.54
CA PHE A 73 14.71 6.32 2.68
C PHE A 73 13.93 7.66 2.67
N TYR A 74 12.61 7.64 2.49
CA TYR A 74 11.81 8.86 2.48
C TYR A 74 11.71 9.53 3.86
N LYS A 75 11.63 8.75 4.94
CA LYS A 75 11.74 9.30 6.30
C LYS A 75 13.04 10.09 6.45
N ASP A 76 14.18 9.47 6.13
CA ASP A 76 15.49 10.09 6.32
C ASP A 76 15.67 11.30 5.39
N TYR A 77 15.17 11.22 4.16
CA TYR A 77 15.26 12.29 3.17
C TYR A 77 14.38 13.49 3.51
N PHE A 78 13.14 13.29 3.95
CA PHE A 78 12.22 14.36 4.33
C PHE A 78 12.36 14.79 5.80
N ASN A 79 13.12 14.03 6.60
CA ASN A 79 13.25 14.19 8.05
C ASN A 79 11.89 14.18 8.78
N ILE A 80 10.93 13.39 8.27
CA ILE A 80 9.58 13.24 8.81
C ILE A 80 9.21 11.76 8.73
N ALA A 81 8.90 11.14 9.86
CA ALA A 81 8.51 9.73 9.90
C ALA A 81 7.12 9.49 9.28
N TYR A 82 6.95 8.30 8.70
CA TYR A 82 5.65 7.83 8.27
C TYR A 82 4.70 7.70 9.50
N PRO A 83 3.52 8.33 9.50
CA PRO A 83 2.74 8.49 10.73
C PRO A 83 1.86 7.28 11.10
N LEU A 84 1.70 6.29 10.21
CA LEU A 84 0.86 5.12 10.46
C LEU A 84 1.71 3.91 10.89
N PRO A 85 1.18 3.02 11.74
CA PRO A 85 1.92 1.85 12.22
C PRO A 85 2.12 0.76 11.16
N LYS A 86 1.38 0.85 10.04
CA LYS A 86 1.41 -0.13 8.96
C LYS A 86 1.15 0.53 7.62
N ILE A 87 1.62 -0.11 6.56
CA ILE A 87 1.21 0.16 5.18
C ILE A 87 0.96 -1.16 4.44
N ASP A 88 -0.20 -1.23 3.81
CA ASP A 88 -0.59 -2.38 3.00
C ASP A 88 -0.55 -1.98 1.53
N LEU A 89 0.06 -2.82 0.69
CA LEU A 89 0.10 -2.69 -0.77
C LEU A 89 -0.72 -3.84 -1.34
N VAL A 90 -1.82 -3.54 -2.02
CA VAL A 90 -2.80 -4.56 -2.46
C VAL A 90 -2.82 -4.65 -3.97
N ALA A 91 -2.50 -5.82 -4.51
CA ALA A 91 -2.71 -6.13 -5.91
C ALA A 91 -4.19 -6.47 -6.17
N VAL A 92 -4.88 -5.62 -6.93
CA VAL A 92 -6.27 -5.80 -7.34
C VAL A 92 -6.35 -6.24 -8.81
N PRO A 93 -7.24 -7.21 -9.17
CA PRO A 93 -7.30 -7.77 -10.52
C PRO A 93 -7.77 -6.78 -11.60
N ASP A 94 -8.72 -5.92 -11.25
CA ASP A 94 -9.29 -4.92 -12.15
C ASP A 94 -9.16 -3.53 -11.51
N PHE A 95 -8.35 -2.69 -12.13
CA PHE A 95 -8.05 -1.35 -11.65
C PHE A 95 -7.81 -0.42 -12.83
N SER A 96 -8.62 0.63 -12.95
CA SER A 96 -8.57 1.56 -14.09
C SER A 96 -7.24 2.30 -14.18
N CYS A 97 -6.70 2.71 -13.02
CA CYS A 97 -5.39 3.33 -12.88
C CYS A 97 -4.26 2.27 -12.76
N GLY A 98 -3.01 2.72 -12.72
CA GLY A 98 -1.86 1.84 -12.44
C GLY A 98 -1.78 1.48 -10.95
N ALA A 99 -1.91 2.49 -10.09
CA ALA A 99 -1.96 2.39 -8.64
C ALA A 99 -2.65 3.65 -8.05
N MET A 100 -2.89 3.65 -6.74
CA MET A 100 -3.52 4.75 -6.00
C MET A 100 -3.04 4.78 -4.55
N GLU A 101 -2.66 5.97 -4.08
CA GLU A 101 -1.85 6.21 -2.87
C GLU A 101 -2.59 6.16 -1.53
N ASN A 102 -3.78 5.54 -1.49
CA ASN A 102 -4.68 5.58 -0.33
C ASN A 102 -3.93 5.34 1.00
N TRP A 103 -4.13 6.21 1.98
CA TRP A 103 -3.20 6.33 3.11
C TRP A 103 -3.18 5.08 3.99
N GLY A 104 -2.07 4.32 3.88
CA GLY A 104 -1.88 3.06 4.59
C GLY A 104 -2.51 1.83 3.93
N LEU A 105 -3.21 1.98 2.80
CA LEU A 105 -3.80 0.88 2.02
C LEU A 105 -3.68 1.18 0.52
N VAL A 106 -2.45 1.16 0.01
CA VAL A 106 -2.15 1.51 -1.38
C VAL A 106 -2.65 0.39 -2.30
N THR A 107 -3.37 0.74 -3.35
CA THR A 107 -3.92 -0.22 -4.31
C THR A 107 -3.17 -0.18 -5.62
N TYR A 108 -2.94 -1.35 -6.23
CA TYR A 108 -2.17 -1.50 -7.46
C TYR A 108 -2.88 -2.44 -8.41
N ARG A 109 -2.80 -2.18 -9.71
CA ARG A 109 -3.01 -3.24 -10.70
C ARG A 109 -1.95 -4.33 -10.51
N GLU A 110 -2.31 -5.60 -10.67
CA GLU A 110 -1.39 -6.72 -10.46
C GLU A 110 -0.03 -6.55 -11.18
N VAL A 111 -0.05 -6.10 -12.43
CA VAL A 111 1.15 -5.90 -13.26
C VAL A 111 2.08 -4.78 -12.75
N CYS A 112 1.59 -3.93 -11.86
CA CYS A 112 2.32 -2.82 -11.24
C CYS A 112 2.90 -3.18 -9.86
N LEU A 113 2.61 -4.38 -9.34
CA LEU A 113 3.05 -4.81 -8.00
C LEU A 113 3.71 -6.19 -7.98
N LEU A 114 3.22 -7.14 -8.79
CA LEU A 114 3.63 -8.54 -8.73
C LEU A 114 4.78 -8.84 -9.69
N VAL A 115 5.78 -9.57 -9.19
CA VAL A 115 6.94 -10.04 -9.97
C VAL A 115 6.99 -11.56 -9.96
N ASP A 116 6.77 -12.17 -11.12
CA ASP A 116 7.15 -13.55 -11.38
C ASP A 116 8.65 -13.61 -11.70
N SER A 117 9.43 -14.30 -10.85
CA SER A 117 10.89 -14.45 -10.98
C SER A 117 11.35 -15.09 -12.30
N GLN A 118 10.50 -15.90 -12.95
CA GLN A 118 10.85 -16.61 -14.18
C GLN A 118 10.43 -15.85 -15.44
N ASN A 119 9.36 -15.07 -15.35
CA ASN A 119 8.68 -14.49 -16.53
C ASN A 119 8.74 -12.95 -16.59
N THR A 120 9.02 -12.28 -15.48
CA THR A 120 9.03 -10.80 -15.45
C THR A 120 10.33 -10.25 -16.00
N SER A 121 10.23 -9.40 -17.03
CA SER A 121 11.40 -8.74 -17.61
C SER A 121 12.07 -7.78 -16.62
N ALA A 122 13.37 -7.52 -16.81
CA ALA A 122 14.10 -6.54 -16.00
C ALA A 122 13.49 -5.13 -16.07
N ILE A 123 13.00 -4.73 -17.26
CA ILE A 123 12.33 -3.43 -17.47
C ILE A 123 11.03 -3.36 -16.66
N THR A 124 10.21 -4.43 -16.72
CA THR A 124 8.97 -4.51 -15.93
C THR A 124 9.25 -4.45 -14.44
N ARG A 125 10.27 -5.19 -13.97
CA ARG A 125 10.69 -5.18 -12.57
C ARG A 125 11.17 -3.79 -12.11
N GLN A 126 11.90 -3.07 -12.94
CA GLN A 126 12.27 -1.68 -12.66
C GLN A 126 11.04 -0.77 -12.59
N ASN A 127 10.08 -0.91 -13.52
CA ASN A 127 8.85 -0.12 -13.50
C ASN A 127 8.03 -0.38 -12.24
N ILE A 128 7.94 -1.64 -11.78
CA ILE A 128 7.28 -1.98 -10.51
C ILE A 128 7.97 -1.27 -9.34
N ALA A 129 9.30 -1.27 -9.29
CA ALA A 129 10.03 -0.55 -8.24
C ALA A 129 9.76 0.97 -8.28
N LEU A 130 9.68 1.55 -9.49
CA LEU A 130 9.35 2.97 -9.67
C LEU A 130 7.92 3.30 -9.21
N VAL A 131 6.94 2.47 -9.57
CA VAL A 131 5.54 2.67 -9.17
C VAL A 131 5.37 2.51 -7.66
N VAL A 132 5.97 1.48 -7.06
CA VAL A 132 5.99 1.35 -5.59
C VAL A 132 6.63 2.57 -4.94
N GLY A 133 7.75 3.06 -5.48
CA GLY A 133 8.39 4.29 -5.01
C GLY A 133 7.48 5.51 -5.10
N HIS A 134 6.79 5.68 -6.23
CA HIS A 134 5.85 6.77 -6.49
C HIS A 134 4.72 6.82 -5.46
N GLU A 135 4.01 5.70 -5.25
CA GLU A 135 2.91 5.66 -4.28
C GLU A 135 3.37 5.89 -2.84
N LEU A 136 4.60 5.44 -2.51
CA LEU A 136 5.18 5.68 -1.19
C LEU A 136 5.62 7.13 -1.00
N ALA A 137 6.03 7.83 -2.07
CA ALA A 137 6.29 9.27 -2.01
C ALA A 137 5.02 10.06 -1.69
N HIS A 138 3.88 9.64 -2.24
CA HIS A 138 2.59 10.28 -1.99
C HIS A 138 2.15 10.26 -0.51
N GLN A 139 2.70 9.35 0.29
CA GLN A 139 2.46 9.34 1.73
C GLN A 139 2.92 10.65 2.42
N TRP A 140 3.87 11.38 1.82
CA TRP A 140 4.26 12.73 2.21
C TRP A 140 3.61 13.78 1.29
N PHE A 141 3.71 13.61 -0.04
CA PHE A 141 3.20 14.57 -1.03
C PHE A 141 1.86 14.13 -1.61
N GLY A 142 0.76 14.57 -1.01
CA GLY A 142 -0.59 14.15 -1.34
C GLY A 142 -1.35 13.82 -0.06
N ASN A 143 -0.79 12.91 0.75
CA ASN A 143 -1.44 12.45 1.97
C ASN A 143 -1.16 13.38 3.16
N LEU A 144 0.11 13.50 3.56
CA LEU A 144 0.49 14.37 4.68
C LEU A 144 0.30 15.85 4.35
N VAL A 145 0.67 16.24 3.13
CA VAL A 145 0.43 17.57 2.58
C VAL A 145 -0.36 17.43 1.29
N THR A 146 -1.64 17.75 1.32
CA THR A 146 -2.51 17.78 0.14
C THR A 146 -2.58 19.19 -0.43
N MET A 147 -2.62 19.32 -1.75
CA MET A 147 -2.95 20.59 -2.40
C MET A 147 -4.35 21.08 -1.99
N GLU A 148 -4.53 22.40 -1.93
CA GLU A 148 -5.81 23.01 -1.58
C GLU A 148 -6.89 22.73 -2.64
N TRP A 149 -6.48 22.68 -3.91
CA TRP A 149 -7.39 22.45 -5.03
C TRP A 149 -6.71 21.70 -6.17
N TRP A 150 -7.50 20.97 -6.96
CA TRP A 150 -7.06 20.12 -8.08
C TRP A 150 -6.28 20.86 -9.18
N THR A 151 -6.38 22.18 -9.27
CA THR A 151 -5.54 22.98 -10.19
C THR A 151 -4.06 22.95 -9.82
N HIS A 152 -3.72 22.49 -8.61
CA HIS A 152 -2.36 22.34 -8.09
C HIS A 152 -1.97 20.86 -7.89
N LEU A 153 -2.52 19.96 -8.72
CA LEU A 153 -2.26 18.52 -8.65
C LEU A 153 -0.81 18.09 -8.99
N TRP A 154 -0.04 18.97 -9.63
CA TRP A 154 1.28 18.66 -10.22
C TRP A 154 2.36 18.26 -9.21
#